data_AF-A0A1B2HG38-F1
#
_entry.id   AF-A0A1B2HG38-F1
#
_cell.length_a   1.000
_cell.length_b   1.000
_cell.length_c   1.000
_cell.angle_alpha   90.00
_cell.angle_beta   90.00
_cell.angle_gamma   90.00
#
_symmetry.space_group_name_H-M   'P 1'
#
loop_
_entity.id
_entity.type
_entity.pdbx_description
1 polymer ?
#
loop_
_entity_poly.entity_id
_entity_poly.type
_entity_poly.pdbx_seq_one_letter_code
_entity_poly.pdbx_strand_id
1 'polypeptide(L)'
;MLRIVPAEAKELAVHTKCTLYEFEKAAPLAYTETGVAKVFAQSDAAVEQSRRLFRRLQEAALDAEQSKRKLMEYVSALRKDAHDLGPDLA
;
A
#
# COMPACT_ATOMS: atom_id res chain seq x y z
N MET A 1 -2.61 11.50 -0.42
CA MET A 1 -1.13 11.51 -0.46
C MET A 1 -0.66 10.06 -0.49
N LEU A 2 0.12 9.65 -1.50
CA LEU A 2 0.64 8.29 -1.62
C LEU A 2 2.03 8.24 -0.96
N ARG A 3 2.26 7.28 -0.08
CA ARG A 3 3.59 7.01 0.50
C ARG A 3 4.03 5.60 0.14
N ILE A 4 5.32 5.45 -0.13
CA ILE A 4 5.92 4.15 -0.48
C ILE A 4 6.58 3.58 0.76
N VAL A 5 6.25 2.32 1.10
CA VAL A 5 6.96 1.57 2.13
C VAL A 5 8.05 0.74 1.44
N PRO A 6 9.33 0.90 1.82
CA PRO A 6 10.42 0.14 1.23
C PRO A 6 10.30 -1.37 1.52
N ALA A 7 10.76 -2.19 0.57
CA ALA A 7 10.66 -3.65 0.70
C ALA A 7 11.53 -4.21 1.83
N GLU A 8 12.53 -3.45 2.29
CA GLU A 8 13.40 -3.77 3.41
C GLU A 8 12.62 -3.85 4.73
N ALA A 9 11.48 -3.16 4.84
CA ALA A 9 10.52 -3.30 5.94
C ALA A 9 9.67 -4.58 5.79
N LYS A 10 10.29 -5.71 5.42
CA LYS A 10 9.63 -6.98 5.04
C LYS A 10 8.59 -7.43 6.05
N GLU A 11 8.83 -7.24 7.34
CA GLU A 11 7.90 -7.63 8.41
C GLU A 11 6.54 -6.92 8.31
N LEU A 12 6.50 -5.70 7.75
CA LEU A 12 5.27 -4.94 7.52
C LEU A 12 4.65 -5.23 6.15
N ALA A 13 5.41 -5.79 5.22
CA ALA A 13 4.96 -6.08 3.85
C ALA A 13 4.15 -7.39 3.73
N VAL A 14 4.16 -8.26 4.75
CA VAL A 14 3.45 -9.56 4.75
C VAL A 14 1.96 -9.42 5.15
N HIS A 15 1.47 -8.21 5.36
CA HIS A 15 0.07 -8.02 5.75
C HIS A 15 -0.88 -8.07 4.54
N THR A 16 -1.99 -8.80 4.69
CA THR A 16 -3.10 -8.80 3.73
C THR A 16 -3.60 -7.38 3.49
N LYS A 17 -3.98 -7.06 2.25
CA LYS A 17 -4.57 -5.77 1.89
C LYS A 17 -5.70 -5.43 2.84
N CYS A 18 -5.56 -4.31 3.56
CA CYS A 18 -6.50 -3.84 4.55
C CYS A 18 -6.83 -2.38 4.25
N THR A 19 -8.10 -1.99 4.42
CA THR A 19 -8.57 -0.62 4.32
C THR A 19 -9.31 -0.28 5.60
N LEU A 20 -8.94 0.82 6.25
CA LEU A 20 -9.66 1.34 7.38
C LEU A 20 -10.47 2.56 6.92
N TYR A 21 -11.79 2.46 7.03
CA TYR A 21 -12.69 3.57 6.80
C TYR A 21 -13.00 4.25 8.13
N GLU A 22 -12.75 5.56 8.20
CA GLU A 22 -13.11 6.40 9.35
C GLU A 22 -14.19 7.37 8.89
N PHE A 23 -15.27 7.45 9.67
CA PHE A 23 -16.44 8.27 9.35
C PHE A 23 -16.65 9.28 10.47
N GLU A 24 -17.08 10.49 10.11
CA GLU A 24 -17.38 11.54 11.08
C GLU A 24 -18.61 11.19 11.93
N LYS A 25 -19.59 10.47 11.35
CA LYS A 25 -20.90 10.20 11.94
C LYS A 25 -21.22 8.71 12.11
N ALA A 26 -20.23 7.83 11.94
CA ALA A 26 -20.43 6.38 12.04
C ALA A 26 -19.21 5.67 12.64
N ALA A 27 -19.42 4.45 13.11
CA ALA A 27 -18.35 3.62 13.65
C ALA A 27 -17.31 3.32 12.55
N PRO A 28 -16.00 3.33 12.87
CA PRO A 28 -14.96 2.95 11.92
C PRO A 28 -15.14 1.51 11.43
N LEU A 29 -14.72 1.25 10.21
CA LEU A 29 -14.89 -0.04 9.55
C LEU A 29 -13.56 -0.53 8.99
N ALA A 30 -13.10 -1.67 9.48
CA ALA A 30 -12.00 -2.41 8.87
C ALA A 30 -12.55 -3.27 7.72
N TYR A 31 -11.90 -3.16 6.56
CA TYR A 31 -12.21 -3.89 5.34
C TYR A 31 -10.99 -4.65 4.86
N THR A 32 -11.19 -5.89 4.44
CA THR A 32 -10.20 -6.64 3.68
C THR A 32 -10.87 -7.45 2.60
N GLU A 33 -10.17 -7.61 1.49
CA GLU A 33 -10.62 -8.39 0.34
C GLU A 33 -9.59 -9.47 0.04
N THR A 34 -10.10 -10.69 -0.04
CA THR A 34 -9.36 -11.87 -0.48
C THR A 34 -10.00 -12.39 -1.76
N GLY A 35 -9.33 -13.30 -2.46
CA GLY A 35 -9.90 -13.92 -3.67
C GLY A 35 -11.22 -14.68 -3.44
N VAL A 36 -11.59 -14.93 -2.19
CA VAL A 36 -12.77 -15.72 -1.80
C VAL A 36 -13.83 -14.93 -1.05
N ALA A 37 -13.46 -13.83 -0.38
CA ALA A 37 -14.40 -13.09 0.47
C ALA A 37 -14.01 -11.62 0.66
N LYS A 38 -15.05 -10.81 0.83
CA LYS A 38 -14.99 -9.43 1.32
C LYS A 38 -15.40 -9.42 2.78
N VAL A 39 -14.48 -9.03 3.66
CA VAL A 39 -14.71 -9.03 5.11
C VAL A 39 -14.84 -7.59 5.60
N PHE A 40 -15.91 -7.34 6.34
CA PHE A 40 -16.26 -6.06 6.94
C PHE A 40 -16.35 -6.24 8.45
N ALA A 41 -15.53 -5.53 9.22
CA ALA A 41 -15.48 -5.65 10.68
C ALA A 41 -15.53 -4.29 11.35
N GLN A 42 -16.51 -4.10 12.24
CA GLN A 42 -16.66 -2.90 13.09
C GLN A 42 -16.30 -3.17 14.56
N SER A 43 -15.82 -4.37 14.89
CA SER A 43 -15.39 -4.67 16.25
C SER A 43 -14.19 -3.81 16.63
N ASP A 44 -14.17 -3.30 17.86
CA ASP A 44 -13.08 -2.43 18.36
C ASP A 44 -11.69 -3.08 18.18
N ALA A 45 -11.59 -4.39 18.41
CA ALA A 45 -10.34 -5.13 18.23
C ALA A 45 -9.81 -5.07 16.79
N ALA A 46 -10.68 -5.26 15.79
CA ALA A 46 -10.31 -5.22 14.37
C ALA A 46 -9.91 -3.79 13.93
N VAL A 47 -10.63 -2.79 14.42
CA VAL A 47 -10.34 -1.37 14.16
C VAL A 47 -9.00 -0.97 14.78
N GLU A 48 -8.77 -1.30 16.05
CA GLU A 48 -7.52 -0.99 16.75
C GLU A 48 -6.32 -1.72 16.14
N GLN A 49 -6.48 -2.99 15.76
CA GLN A 49 -5.42 -3.72 15.05
C GLN A 49 -5.07 -3.04 13.73
N SER A 50 -6.08 -2.63 12.96
CA SER A 50 -5.89 -1.91 11.69
C SER A 50 -5.16 -0.58 11.91
N ARG A 51 -5.56 0.21 12.91
CA ARG A 51 -4.91 1.48 13.26
C ARG A 51 -3.44 1.30 13.63
N ARG A 52 -3.11 0.27 14.41
CA ARG A 52 -1.71 -0.05 14.79
C ARG A 52 -0.88 -0.42 13.57
N LEU A 53 -1.44 -1.20 12.65
CA LEU A 53 -0.80 -1.54 11.39
C LEU A 53 -0.50 -0.27 10.57
N PHE A 54 -1.49 0.60 10.35
CA PHE A 54 -1.30 1.84 9.61
C PHE A 54 -0.28 2.78 10.25
N ARG A 55 -0.20 2.82 11.59
CA ARG A 55 0.83 3.60 12.30
C ARG A 55 2.24 3.08 12.03
N ARG A 56 2.44 1.77 12.10
CA ARG A 56 3.75 1.16 11.78
C ARG A 56 4.13 1.36 10.32
N LEU A 57 3.15 1.24 9.41
CA LEU A 57 3.37 1.53 7.99
C LEU A 57 3.75 3.00 7.77
N GLN A 58 3.14 3.93 8.50
CA GLN A 58 3.49 5.34 8.44
C GLN A 58 4.93 5.61 8.90
N GLU A 59 5.36 4.98 9.99
CA GLU A 59 6.72 5.12 10.54
C GLU A 59 7.78 4.56 9.60
N ALA A 60 7.47 3.47 8.89
CA ALA A 60 8.37 2.85 7.92
C ALA A 60 8.27 3.47 6.51
N ALA A 61 7.22 4.25 6.23
CA ALA A 61 7.01 4.82 4.91
C ALA A 61 8.02 5.95 4.63
N LEU A 62 8.45 6.02 3.39
CA LEU A 62 9.24 7.13 2.89
C LEU A 62 8.45 8.44 2.99
N ASP A 63 9.16 9.54 3.18
CA ASP A 63 8.55 10.86 3.13
C ASP A 63 7.98 11.16 1.73
N ALA A 64 7.29 12.29 1.59
CA ALA A 64 6.61 12.64 0.35
C ALA A 64 7.59 12.85 -0.83
N GLU A 65 8.76 13.43 -0.57
CA GLU A 65 9.76 13.72 -1.61
C GLU A 65 10.49 12.46 -2.04
N GLN A 66 10.88 11.62 -1.07
CA GLN A 66 11.49 10.32 -1.27
C GLN A 66 10.53 9.36 -1.99
N SER A 67 9.26 9.33 -1.59
CA SER A 67 8.21 8.56 -2.27
C SER A 67 8.05 9.01 -3.72
N LYS A 68 8.02 10.33 -3.98
CA LYS A 68 7.92 10.88 -5.34
C LYS A 68 9.15 10.50 -6.18
N ARG A 69 10.35 10.60 -5.62
CA ARG A 69 11.60 10.23 -6.30
C ARG A 69 11.59 8.74 -6.66
N LYS A 70 11.28 7.86 -5.69
CA LYS A 70 11.17 6.42 -5.92
C LYS A 70 10.13 6.07 -6.97
N LEU A 71 8.99 6.75 -6.98
CA LEU A 71 7.97 6.54 -8.00
C LEU A 71 8.46 6.97 -9.39
N MET A 72 9.15 8.10 -9.52
CA MET A 72 9.74 8.52 -10.79
C MET A 72 10.82 7.55 -11.28
N GLU A 73 11.65 7.02 -10.37
CA GLU A 73 12.63 5.97 -10.69
C GLU A 73 11.95 4.69 -11.22
N TYR A 74 10.86 4.24 -10.61
CA TYR A 74 10.13 3.07 -11.10
C TYR A 74 9.47 3.33 -12.46
N VAL A 75 8.86 4.50 -12.64
CA VAL A 75 8.23 4.86 -13.92
C VAL A 75 9.28 5.01 -15.02
N SER A 76 10.46 5.56 -14.75
CA SER A 76 11.53 5.66 -15.74
C SER A 76 12.13 4.30 -16.08
N ALA A 77 12.33 3.42 -15.10
CA ALA A 77 12.76 2.04 -15.31
C ALA A 77 11.77 1.28 -16.21
N LEU A 78 10.47 1.32 -15.90
CA LEU A 78 9.43 0.68 -16.70
C LEU A 78 9.39 1.20 -18.16
N ARG A 79 9.63 2.51 -18.36
CA ARG A 79 9.70 3.07 -19.71
C ARG A 79 10.92 2.58 -20.48
N LYS A 80 12.07 2.45 -19.80
CA LYS A 80 13.30 1.93 -20.41
C LYS A 80 13.11 0.48 -20.84
N ASP A 81 12.57 -0.37 -19.95
CA ASP A 81 12.27 -1.77 -20.28
C ASP A 81 11.32 -1.91 -21.47
N ALA A 82 10.34 -1.00 -21.60
CA ALA A 82 9.44 -0.97 -22.75
C ALA A 82 10.12 -0.53 -24.07
N HIS A 83 11.19 0.26 -24.01
CA HIS A 83 11.96 0.67 -25.19
C HIS A 83 13.02 -0.37 -25.59
N ASP A 84 13.50 -1.17 -24.65
CA ASP A 84 14.41 -2.29 -24.91
C ASP A 84 13.69 -3.50 -25.57
N LEU A 85 12.36 -3.49 -25.62
CA LEU A 85 11.49 -4.44 -26.32
C LEU A 85 11.11 -4.01 -27.77
N GLY A 86 11.85 -3.06 -28.36
CA GLY A 86 11.66 -2.64 -29.75
C GLY A 86 11.74 -3.83 -30.73
N PRO A 87 10.93 -3.82 -31.81
CA PRO A 87 10.72 -4.99 -32.65
C PRO A 87 12.02 -5.41 -33.33
N ASP A 88 12.37 -6.68 -33.21
CA ASP A 88 13.32 -7.35 -34.07
C ASP A 88 12.76 -7.32 -35.50
N LEU A 89 13.08 -6.23 -36.22
CA LEU A 89 12.77 -6.07 -37.63
C LEU A 89 13.88 -6.78 -38.40
N ALA A 90 13.66 -8.08 -38.61
CA ALA A 90 14.30 -8.89 -39.63
C ALA A 90 13.86 -8.49 -41.04
#